data_AF-A0A7G4RKA8-F1
#
_entry.id   AF-A0A7G4RKA8-F1
#
_cell.length_a   1.000
_cell.length_b   1.000
_cell.length_c   1.000
_cell.angle_alpha   90.00
_cell.angle_beta   90.00
_cell.angle_gamma   90.00
#
_symmetry.space_group_name_H-M   'P 1'
#
loop_
_entity.id
_entity.type
_entity.pdbx_description
1 polymer ?
#
loop_
_entity_poly.entity_id
_entity_poly.type
_entity_poly.pdbx_seq_one_letter_code
_entity_poly.pdbx_strand_id
1 'polypeptide(L)'
;MFQRLREFVYGSPVQNTNEARPKFEYALNKDEKEQLKQSEEKPKIVALYDKEGGTAYCDLTMNYLQAKGFDVIPVTPQEGLTHPAFTGKVNGIYLPGGPNVPVHDNSDPRKKLEGDLTELAQSKDIPLLGICRGQQTVAHFHRYEVTDIPEDSNQHELHYEHFDAVYKETQDPTYNSKVVVHEGSQLYNALRYKLNQKEGDIEYNVTCLHHQHVQEDPQNTSLQVTGRGKFDRMVESVEKRTGRFYTIGFQHHPEAVLSSCAEAREQKISELNTKYYDEQIGVNHFSDPEVGYHVLRQHEKRLREVTRAKPRDLQAAKGELGFFSSQVKKHYLTDAPKVDTKAKDDDYYAYFCS
;
A
#
# COMPACT_ATOMS: atom_id res chain seq x y z
N MET A 1 24.97 54.17 -4.62
CA MET A 1 25.37 53.22 -5.69
C MET A 1 25.60 51.79 -5.17
N PHE A 2 25.93 51.58 -3.89
CA PHE A 2 26.12 50.24 -3.30
C PHE A 2 24.83 49.50 -2.83
N GLN A 3 23.66 50.15 -2.78
CA GLN A 3 22.40 49.48 -2.40
C GLN A 3 21.77 48.67 -3.54
N ARG A 4 21.96 49.07 -4.81
CA ARG A 4 21.40 48.35 -5.97
C ARG A 4 22.16 47.08 -6.36
N LEU A 5 23.38 46.88 -5.86
CA LEU A 5 24.14 45.65 -6.12
C LEU A 5 23.69 44.48 -5.23
N ARG A 6 23.08 44.77 -4.07
CA ARG A 6 22.56 43.72 -3.17
C ARG A 6 21.29 43.06 -3.72
N GLU A 7 20.42 43.82 -4.36
CA GLU A 7 19.18 43.29 -4.97
C GLU A 7 19.44 42.46 -6.24
N PHE A 8 20.58 42.66 -6.90
CA PHE A 8 20.97 41.89 -8.09
C PHE A 8 21.67 40.56 -7.76
N VAL A 9 22.34 40.47 -6.60
CA VAL A 9 23.06 39.26 -6.16
C VAL A 9 22.20 38.40 -5.22
N TYR A 10 21.33 39.02 -4.43
CA TYR A 10 20.38 38.34 -3.55
C TYR A 10 18.99 38.59 -4.11
N GLY A 11 18.61 37.76 -5.09
CA GLY A 11 17.26 37.79 -5.65
C GLY A 11 16.22 37.88 -4.53
N SER A 12 15.17 38.67 -4.77
CA SER A 12 14.03 38.79 -3.87
C SER A 12 13.64 37.39 -3.38
N PRO A 13 13.35 37.19 -2.09
CA PRO A 13 12.87 35.90 -1.61
C PRO A 13 11.63 35.59 -2.45
N VAL A 14 11.75 34.57 -3.29
CA VAL A 14 10.61 33.98 -3.98
C VAL A 14 9.62 33.72 -2.86
N GLN A 15 8.51 34.45 -2.85
CA GLN A 15 7.38 34.08 -2.05
C GLN A 15 7.04 32.67 -2.53
N ASN A 16 7.51 31.68 -1.79
CA ASN A 16 6.96 30.34 -1.82
C ASN A 16 5.50 30.56 -1.50
N THR A 17 4.68 30.69 -2.53
CA THR A 17 3.29 30.29 -2.47
C THR A 17 3.38 28.82 -2.06
N ASN A 18 3.37 28.60 -0.75
CA ASN A 18 3.06 27.33 -0.13
C ASN A 18 1.64 27.02 -0.60
N GLU A 19 1.49 26.59 -1.85
CA GLU A 19 0.37 25.79 -2.25
C GLU A 19 0.42 24.61 -1.30
N ALA A 20 -0.45 24.65 -0.29
CA ALA A 20 -0.52 23.68 0.76
C ALA A 20 -0.67 22.33 0.06
N ARG A 21 0.40 21.52 0.08
CA ARG A 21 0.36 20.16 -0.46
C ARG A 21 -0.93 19.51 0.02
N PRO A 22 -1.75 18.90 -0.87
CA PRO A 22 -2.95 18.20 -0.45
C PRO A 22 -2.58 17.26 0.68
N LYS A 23 -3.19 17.51 1.83
CA LYS A 23 -2.83 16.81 3.06
C LYS A 23 -3.48 15.45 2.98
N PHE A 24 -2.68 14.41 2.81
CA PHE A 24 -3.14 13.04 3.04
C PHE A 24 -3.75 12.97 4.45
N GLU A 25 -5.07 12.77 4.52
CA GLU A 25 -5.87 12.99 5.74
C GLU A 25 -5.39 12.11 6.90
N TYR A 26 -4.91 10.92 6.58
CA TYR A 26 -4.52 9.90 7.56
C TYR A 26 -3.03 9.91 7.89
N ALA A 27 -2.27 10.91 7.43
CA ALA A 27 -0.88 11.06 7.84
C ALA A 27 -0.78 11.17 9.37
N LEU A 28 0.00 10.27 9.98
CA LEU A 28 0.20 10.26 11.44
C LEU A 28 1.21 11.34 11.84
N ASN A 29 0.83 12.16 12.82
CA ASN A 29 1.72 13.13 13.44
C ASN A 29 2.72 12.45 14.41
N LYS A 30 3.61 13.23 15.03
CA LYS A 30 4.63 12.69 15.94
C LYS A 30 4.00 12.03 17.19
N ASP A 31 3.01 12.67 17.77
CA ASP A 31 2.37 12.24 19.02
C ASP A 31 1.56 10.96 18.81
N GLU A 32 0.83 10.86 17.71
CA GLU A 32 0.09 9.66 17.31
C GLU A 32 1.02 8.47 17.08
N LYS A 33 2.19 8.70 16.46
CA LYS A 33 3.21 7.64 16.28
C LYS A 33 3.78 7.18 17.61
N GLU A 34 4.02 8.12 18.53
CA GLU A 34 4.55 7.80 19.85
C GLU A 34 3.50 7.06 20.70
N GLN A 35 2.23 7.49 20.65
CA GLN A 35 1.12 6.79 21.31
C GLN A 35 0.97 5.36 20.79
N LEU A 36 1.03 5.14 19.47
CA LEU A 36 1.01 3.79 18.89
C LEU A 36 2.20 2.93 19.33
N LYS A 37 3.37 3.54 19.53
CA LYS A 37 4.59 2.83 19.95
C LYS A 37 4.53 2.45 21.43
N GLN A 38 3.89 3.26 22.27
CA GLN A 38 3.72 3.04 23.69
C GLN A 38 2.52 2.14 24.02
N SER A 39 1.61 1.95 23.07
CA SER A 39 0.45 1.08 23.25
C SER A 39 0.86 -0.39 23.42
N GLU A 40 0.33 -1.03 24.46
CA GLU A 40 0.46 -2.48 24.67
C GLU A 40 -0.40 -3.26 23.66
N GLU A 41 -1.58 -2.73 23.34
CA GLU A 41 -2.48 -3.31 22.36
C GLU A 41 -2.15 -2.82 20.95
N LYS A 42 -2.29 -3.73 19.97
CA LYS A 42 -2.11 -3.42 18.55
C LYS A 42 -3.48 -3.17 17.89
N PRO A 43 -3.57 -2.29 16.87
CA PRO A 43 -4.81 -2.16 16.11
C PRO A 43 -5.17 -3.49 15.46
N LYS A 44 -6.42 -3.92 15.65
CA LYS A 44 -6.96 -5.20 15.19
C LYS A 44 -7.47 -5.08 13.75
N ILE A 45 -6.99 -5.94 12.86
CA ILE A 45 -7.50 -6.10 11.49
C ILE A 45 -8.11 -7.49 11.36
N VAL A 46 -9.35 -7.56 10.91
CA VAL A 46 -9.96 -8.83 10.49
C VAL A 46 -9.66 -9.04 9.01
N ALA A 47 -9.02 -10.16 8.70
CA ALA A 47 -8.74 -10.57 7.33
C ALA A 47 -9.63 -11.76 6.97
N LEU A 48 -10.43 -11.66 5.92
CA LEU A 48 -11.10 -12.84 5.39
C LEU A 48 -10.03 -13.81 4.88
N TYR A 49 -10.08 -15.06 5.32
CA TYR A 49 -9.10 -16.07 4.99
C TYR A 49 -9.78 -17.34 4.49
N ASP A 50 -9.59 -17.67 3.23
CA ASP A 50 -10.19 -18.81 2.58
C ASP A 50 -9.10 -19.66 1.93
N LYS A 51 -8.84 -20.84 2.52
CA LYS A 51 -7.80 -21.76 2.04
C LYS A 51 -8.13 -22.35 0.68
N GLU A 52 -9.42 -22.53 0.37
CA GLU A 52 -9.88 -23.17 -0.86
C GLU A 52 -9.74 -22.23 -2.06
N GLY A 53 -9.86 -20.92 -1.83
CA GLY A 53 -9.68 -19.88 -2.85
C GLY A 53 -8.24 -19.44 -3.10
N GLY A 54 -7.25 -20.09 -2.50
CA GLY A 54 -5.82 -19.73 -2.61
C GLY A 54 -5.41 -18.60 -1.66
N THR A 55 -4.29 -18.79 -0.96
CA THR A 55 -3.89 -17.90 0.16
C THR A 55 -2.61 -17.11 -0.09
N ALA A 56 -1.81 -17.41 -1.12
CA ALA A 56 -0.46 -16.86 -1.25
C ALA A 56 -0.42 -15.32 -1.13
N TYR A 57 -1.25 -14.61 -1.89
CA TYR A 57 -1.31 -13.15 -1.85
C TYR A 57 -2.01 -12.59 -0.59
N CYS A 58 -2.95 -13.35 -0.02
CA CYS A 58 -3.52 -13.03 1.29
C CYS A 58 -2.44 -13.07 2.37
N ASP A 59 -1.63 -14.12 2.40
CA ASP A 59 -0.52 -14.33 3.33
C ASP A 59 0.51 -13.19 3.20
N LEU A 60 0.87 -12.78 1.97
CA LEU A 60 1.76 -11.64 1.73
C LEU A 60 1.22 -10.34 2.35
N THR A 61 -0.07 -10.04 2.15
CA THR A 61 -0.72 -8.84 2.70
C THR A 61 -0.79 -8.90 4.22
N MET A 62 -1.16 -10.05 4.80
CA MET A 62 -1.21 -10.26 6.24
C MET A 62 0.18 -10.10 6.86
N ASN A 63 1.21 -10.70 6.29
CA ASN A 63 2.60 -10.57 6.74
C ASN A 63 3.07 -9.12 6.68
N TYR A 64 2.76 -8.41 5.60
CA TYR A 64 3.05 -6.97 5.49
C TYR A 64 2.39 -6.17 6.61
N LEU A 65 1.11 -6.40 6.88
CA LEU A 65 0.36 -5.71 7.93
C LEU A 65 0.90 -6.05 9.34
N GLN A 66 1.16 -7.32 9.64
CA GLN A 66 1.76 -7.73 10.90
C GLN A 66 3.13 -7.05 11.12
N ALA A 67 3.97 -6.99 10.09
CA ALA A 67 5.24 -6.26 10.11
C ALA A 67 5.07 -4.73 10.30
N LYS A 68 3.87 -4.18 10.12
CA LYS A 68 3.51 -2.78 10.42
C LYS A 68 2.93 -2.57 11.82
N GLY A 69 2.88 -3.61 12.64
CA GLY A 69 2.45 -3.57 14.03
C GLY A 69 0.94 -3.77 14.21
N PHE A 70 0.27 -4.43 13.26
CA PHE A 70 -1.14 -4.79 13.38
C PHE A 70 -1.30 -6.18 14.00
N ASP A 71 -2.40 -6.37 14.73
CA ASP A 71 -2.90 -7.71 15.08
C ASP A 71 -3.87 -8.14 13.99
N VAL A 72 -3.42 -9.03 13.11
CA VAL A 72 -4.18 -9.46 11.92
C VAL A 72 -4.78 -10.83 12.21
N ILE A 73 -6.10 -10.89 12.30
CA ILE A 73 -6.84 -12.09 12.69
C ILE A 73 -7.54 -12.66 11.45
N PRO A 74 -7.15 -13.85 10.96
CA PRO A 74 -7.86 -14.51 9.87
C PRO A 74 -9.24 -14.98 10.34
N VAL A 75 -10.25 -14.83 9.48
CA VAL A 75 -11.61 -15.34 9.69
C VAL A 75 -12.07 -16.05 8.44
N THR A 76 -12.51 -17.29 8.60
CA THR A 76 -12.99 -18.11 7.49
C THR A 76 -14.46 -17.81 7.14
N PRO A 77 -14.90 -18.07 5.90
CA PRO A 77 -16.32 -18.00 5.52
C PRO A 77 -17.26 -18.78 6.45
N GLN A 78 -16.81 -19.92 6.98
CA GLN A 78 -17.61 -20.79 7.84
C GLN A 78 -17.80 -20.23 9.26
N GLU A 79 -16.79 -19.53 9.79
CA GLU A 79 -16.90 -18.86 11.09
C GLU A 79 -17.75 -17.58 11.00
N GLY A 80 -17.59 -16.84 9.89
CA GLY A 80 -18.34 -15.62 9.61
C GLY A 80 -18.29 -14.60 10.75
N LEU A 81 -19.37 -13.81 10.89
CA LEU A 81 -19.47 -12.80 11.96
C LEU A 81 -19.61 -13.38 13.38
N THR A 82 -19.72 -14.71 13.52
CA THR A 82 -19.77 -15.36 14.85
C THR A 82 -18.37 -15.57 15.45
N HIS A 83 -17.31 -15.34 14.66
CA HIS A 83 -15.94 -15.49 15.10
C HIS A 83 -15.60 -14.56 16.29
N PRO A 84 -14.83 -15.03 17.31
CA PRO A 84 -14.46 -14.22 18.47
C PRO A 84 -13.71 -12.92 18.16
N ALA A 85 -13.11 -12.78 16.97
CA ALA A 85 -12.45 -11.54 16.54
C ALA A 85 -13.40 -10.32 16.55
N PHE A 86 -14.70 -10.55 16.33
CA PHE A 86 -15.75 -9.52 16.39
C PHE A 86 -16.24 -9.23 17.80
N THR A 87 -15.71 -9.92 18.82
CA THR A 87 -15.85 -9.49 20.21
C THR A 87 -14.91 -8.30 20.46
N GLY A 88 -15.49 -7.15 20.76
CA GLY A 88 -14.76 -5.89 20.94
C GLY A 88 -14.56 -5.12 19.63
N LYS A 89 -13.59 -4.21 19.62
CA LYS A 89 -13.38 -3.28 18.50
C LYS A 89 -12.54 -3.92 17.39
N VAL A 90 -13.04 -3.84 16.16
CA VAL A 90 -12.29 -4.12 14.92
C VAL A 90 -11.83 -2.80 14.35
N ASN A 91 -10.53 -2.65 14.07
CA ASN A 91 -9.98 -1.39 13.58
C ASN A 91 -9.85 -1.31 12.06
N GLY A 92 -9.85 -2.45 11.38
CA GLY A 92 -9.83 -2.55 9.92
C GLY A 92 -10.35 -3.89 9.42
N ILE A 93 -10.82 -3.92 8.19
CA ILE A 93 -11.28 -5.12 7.49
C ILE A 93 -10.48 -5.28 6.20
N TYR A 94 -10.03 -6.49 5.90
CA TYR A 94 -9.33 -6.85 4.67
C TYR A 94 -10.04 -8.00 3.94
N LEU A 95 -10.39 -7.76 2.68
CA LEU A 95 -10.94 -8.74 1.74
C LEU A 95 -9.86 -9.07 0.68
N PRO A 96 -9.30 -10.29 0.68
CA PRO A 96 -8.21 -10.65 -0.23
C PRO A 96 -8.70 -10.98 -1.65
N GLY A 97 -7.73 -11.17 -2.55
CA GLY A 97 -7.97 -11.80 -3.84
C GLY A 97 -8.42 -13.26 -3.70
N GLY A 98 -8.79 -13.87 -4.83
CA GLY A 98 -9.29 -15.24 -4.87
C GLY A 98 -9.90 -15.57 -6.23
N PRO A 99 -10.64 -16.69 -6.34
CA PRO A 99 -11.32 -17.04 -7.59
C PRO A 99 -12.43 -16.04 -7.90
N ASN A 100 -12.96 -16.10 -9.11
CA ASN A 100 -14.07 -15.29 -9.60
C ASN A 100 -15.20 -15.13 -8.56
N VAL A 101 -15.77 -13.93 -8.46
CA VAL A 101 -16.93 -13.66 -7.63
C VAL A 101 -18.14 -14.36 -8.26
N PRO A 102 -18.80 -15.29 -7.56
CA PRO A 102 -19.96 -15.98 -8.11
C PRO A 102 -21.20 -15.08 -7.95
N VAL A 103 -21.29 -14.03 -8.78
CA VAL A 103 -22.29 -12.95 -8.65
C VAL A 103 -23.73 -13.47 -8.59
N HIS A 104 -24.03 -14.58 -9.27
CA HIS A 104 -25.36 -15.19 -9.29
C HIS A 104 -25.62 -16.24 -8.19
N ASP A 105 -24.58 -16.68 -7.46
CA ASP A 105 -24.72 -17.66 -6.38
C ASP A 105 -24.83 -16.97 -5.01
N ASN A 106 -26.05 -16.79 -4.52
CA ASN A 106 -26.28 -16.20 -3.19
C ASN A 106 -26.01 -17.17 -2.04
N SER A 107 -25.73 -18.44 -2.33
CA SER A 107 -25.38 -19.45 -1.34
C SER A 107 -23.88 -19.56 -1.09
N ASP A 108 -23.04 -18.91 -1.91
CA ASP A 108 -21.58 -18.89 -1.72
C ASP A 108 -21.22 -18.28 -0.35
N PRO A 109 -20.65 -19.07 0.58
CA PRO A 109 -20.40 -18.62 1.95
C PRO A 109 -19.37 -17.50 2.00
N ARG A 110 -18.40 -17.51 1.06
CA ARG A 110 -17.38 -16.47 0.96
C ARG A 110 -17.98 -15.15 0.50
N LYS A 111 -18.73 -15.13 -0.60
CA LYS A 111 -19.42 -13.92 -1.10
C LYS A 111 -20.36 -13.36 -0.04
N LYS A 112 -21.07 -14.23 0.69
CA LYS A 112 -21.91 -13.81 1.80
C LYS A 112 -21.09 -13.09 2.88
N LEU A 113 -19.99 -13.68 3.36
CA LEU A 113 -19.15 -13.04 4.38
C LEU A 113 -18.50 -11.74 3.87
N GLU A 114 -18.03 -11.70 2.62
CA GLU A 114 -17.49 -10.48 2.00
C GLU A 114 -18.54 -9.34 2.00
N GLY A 115 -19.81 -9.67 1.72
CA GLY A 115 -20.93 -8.74 1.85
C GLY A 115 -21.21 -8.29 3.26
N ASP A 116 -21.33 -9.24 4.20
CA ASP A 116 -21.53 -8.97 5.62
C ASP A 116 -20.43 -8.05 6.18
N LEU A 117 -19.17 -8.26 5.78
CA LEU A 117 -18.02 -7.44 6.17
C LEU A 117 -18.03 -6.05 5.52
N THR A 118 -18.47 -5.95 4.26
CA THR A 118 -18.64 -4.67 3.57
C THR A 118 -19.71 -3.81 4.26
N GLU A 119 -20.85 -4.42 4.61
CA GLU A 119 -21.92 -3.74 5.36
C GLU A 119 -21.48 -3.37 6.77
N LEU A 120 -20.73 -4.25 7.45
CA LEU A 120 -20.16 -3.96 8.77
C LEU A 120 -19.22 -2.75 8.71
N ALA A 121 -18.33 -2.71 7.71
CA ALA A 121 -17.41 -1.59 7.52
C ALA A 121 -18.16 -0.26 7.37
N GLN A 122 -19.20 -0.25 6.53
CA GLN A 122 -20.01 0.94 6.30
C GLN A 122 -20.81 1.36 7.55
N SER A 123 -21.46 0.41 8.22
CA SER A 123 -22.34 0.70 9.36
C SER A 123 -21.58 1.09 10.63
N LYS A 124 -20.31 0.70 10.75
CA LYS A 124 -19.47 0.95 11.93
C LYS A 124 -18.33 1.94 11.69
N ASP A 125 -18.25 2.58 10.53
CA ASP A 125 -17.17 3.51 10.17
C ASP A 125 -15.79 2.83 10.32
N ILE A 126 -15.65 1.59 9.83
CA ILE A 126 -14.40 0.82 9.88
C ILE A 126 -13.72 0.92 8.50
N PRO A 127 -12.43 1.28 8.43
CA PRO A 127 -11.65 1.21 7.19
C PRO A 127 -11.68 -0.20 6.58
N LEU A 128 -11.92 -0.29 5.27
CA LEU A 128 -11.93 -1.56 4.54
C LEU A 128 -10.97 -1.50 3.35
N LEU A 129 -10.25 -2.60 3.12
CA LEU A 129 -9.42 -2.83 1.95
C LEU A 129 -9.91 -4.08 1.20
N GLY A 130 -10.22 -3.94 -0.09
CA GLY A 130 -10.44 -5.05 -1.01
C GLY A 130 -9.31 -5.14 -2.04
N ILE A 131 -8.80 -6.35 -2.32
CA ILE A 131 -7.81 -6.57 -3.38
C ILE A 131 -8.32 -7.64 -4.36
N CYS A 132 -8.18 -7.40 -5.66
CA CYS A 132 -8.66 -8.25 -6.75
C CYS A 132 -10.13 -8.66 -6.53
N ARG A 133 -10.43 -9.94 -6.23
CA ARG A 133 -11.77 -10.40 -5.83
C ARG A 133 -12.39 -9.53 -4.73
N GLY A 134 -11.63 -9.12 -3.71
CA GLY A 134 -12.14 -8.25 -2.65
C GLY A 134 -12.63 -6.89 -3.16
N GLN A 135 -11.98 -6.31 -4.17
CA GLN A 135 -12.44 -5.08 -4.81
C GLN A 135 -13.69 -5.31 -5.66
N GLN A 136 -13.74 -6.42 -6.40
CA GLN A 136 -14.92 -6.84 -7.17
C GLN A 136 -16.13 -7.05 -6.25
N THR A 137 -15.96 -7.71 -5.10
CA THR A 137 -17.06 -7.92 -4.17
C THR A 137 -17.55 -6.61 -3.56
N VAL A 138 -16.64 -5.70 -3.17
CA VAL A 138 -17.02 -4.34 -2.73
C VAL A 138 -17.85 -3.63 -3.81
N ALA A 139 -17.43 -3.69 -5.06
CA ALA A 139 -18.16 -3.12 -6.19
C ALA A 139 -19.54 -3.75 -6.38
N HIS A 140 -19.63 -5.09 -6.33
CA HIS A 140 -20.88 -5.82 -6.43
C HIS A 140 -21.89 -5.40 -5.35
N PHE A 141 -21.48 -5.31 -4.08
CA PHE A 141 -22.35 -4.85 -2.99
C PHE A 141 -22.68 -3.35 -3.04
N HIS A 142 -21.96 -2.61 -3.87
CA HIS A 142 -22.29 -1.24 -4.27
C HIS A 142 -23.00 -1.16 -5.64
N ARG A 143 -23.61 -2.26 -6.10
CA ARG A 143 -24.45 -2.32 -7.30
C ARG A 143 -23.71 -2.03 -8.60
N TYR A 144 -22.39 -2.19 -8.61
CA TYR A 144 -21.64 -2.27 -9.86
C TYR A 144 -21.75 -3.68 -10.43
N GLU A 145 -21.65 -3.77 -11.75
CA GLU A 145 -21.58 -5.05 -12.44
C GLU A 145 -20.15 -5.59 -12.37
N VAL A 146 -20.04 -6.90 -12.12
CA VAL A 146 -18.77 -7.63 -12.18
C VAL A 146 -18.93 -8.65 -13.28
N THR A 147 -18.09 -8.55 -14.31
CA THR A 147 -18.18 -9.37 -15.52
C THR A 147 -16.84 -10.00 -15.82
N ASP A 148 -16.89 -11.15 -16.50
CA ASP A 148 -15.69 -11.75 -17.06
C ASP A 148 -15.09 -10.79 -18.09
N ILE A 149 -13.77 -10.68 -18.07
CA ILE A 149 -13.03 -10.11 -19.20
C ILE A 149 -13.26 -11.11 -20.34
N PRO A 150 -13.69 -10.65 -21.53
CA PRO A 150 -13.76 -11.53 -22.70
C PRO A 150 -12.42 -12.28 -22.87
N GLU A 151 -12.42 -13.48 -23.48
CA GLU A 151 -11.18 -14.23 -23.76
C GLU A 151 -11.03 -14.51 -25.27
N ASP A 152 -11.86 -13.91 -26.12
CA ASP A 152 -11.98 -14.33 -27.52
C ASP A 152 -10.93 -13.66 -28.41
N SER A 153 -10.01 -14.47 -28.93
CA SER A 153 -8.99 -14.14 -29.94
C SER A 153 -9.46 -13.36 -31.18
N ASN A 154 -10.77 -13.34 -31.50
CA ASN A 154 -11.31 -12.54 -32.60
C ASN A 154 -11.61 -11.07 -32.21
N GLN A 155 -11.67 -10.78 -30.91
CA GLN A 155 -11.68 -9.44 -30.34
C GLN A 155 -10.27 -9.17 -29.83
N HIS A 156 -9.43 -8.48 -30.62
CA HIS A 156 -8.07 -8.12 -30.22
C HIS A 156 -8.11 -7.44 -28.83
N GLU A 157 -7.53 -8.08 -27.82
CA GLU A 157 -7.79 -7.74 -26.42
C GLU A 157 -6.63 -6.96 -25.81
N LEU A 158 -6.88 -5.69 -25.56
CA LEU A 158 -5.91 -4.76 -24.97
C LEU A 158 -5.36 -5.28 -23.62
N HIS A 159 -6.19 -5.88 -22.76
CA HIS A 159 -5.79 -6.15 -21.37
C HIS A 159 -4.53 -7.04 -21.27
N TYR A 160 -4.53 -8.20 -21.93
CA TYR A 160 -3.38 -9.12 -21.93
C TYR A 160 -2.34 -8.80 -23.00
N GLU A 161 -2.72 -8.17 -24.13
CA GLU A 161 -1.77 -7.78 -25.19
C GLU A 161 -0.71 -6.78 -24.69
N HIS A 162 -1.03 -5.99 -23.68
CA HIS A 162 -0.09 -5.01 -23.12
C HIS A 162 0.90 -5.58 -22.10
N PHE A 163 0.79 -6.85 -21.72
CA PHE A 163 1.75 -7.50 -20.82
C PHE A 163 3.15 -7.49 -21.42
N ASP A 164 3.25 -7.79 -22.72
CA ASP A 164 4.48 -7.71 -23.49
C ASP A 164 5.04 -6.28 -23.56
N ALA A 165 4.18 -5.26 -23.66
CA ALA A 165 4.61 -3.87 -23.71
C ALA A 165 5.21 -3.43 -22.37
N VAL A 166 4.57 -3.78 -21.26
CA VAL A 166 5.08 -3.51 -19.90
C VAL A 166 6.35 -4.28 -19.63
N TYR A 167 6.42 -5.56 -20.03
CA TYR A 167 7.64 -6.35 -19.89
C TYR A 167 8.80 -5.78 -20.72
N LYS A 168 8.55 -5.34 -21.97
CA LYS A 168 9.58 -4.69 -22.80
C LYS A 168 10.10 -3.40 -22.17
N GLU A 169 9.24 -2.62 -21.53
CA GLU A 169 9.62 -1.37 -20.84
C GLU A 169 10.41 -1.63 -19.56
N THR A 170 9.97 -2.58 -18.74
CA THR A 170 10.50 -2.80 -17.39
C THR A 170 11.62 -3.84 -17.32
N GLN A 171 11.63 -4.79 -18.26
CA GLN A 171 12.43 -6.02 -18.22
C GLN A 171 12.25 -6.81 -16.90
N ASP A 172 11.09 -6.67 -16.26
CA ASP A 172 10.77 -7.27 -14.96
C ASP A 172 9.41 -8.00 -15.06
N PRO A 173 9.38 -9.34 -14.95
CA PRO A 173 8.17 -10.13 -15.11
C PRO A 173 7.17 -9.95 -13.95
N THR A 174 7.55 -9.24 -12.88
CA THR A 174 6.64 -8.83 -11.81
C THR A 174 5.52 -7.95 -12.35
N TYR A 175 5.83 -7.11 -13.34
CA TYR A 175 4.90 -6.12 -13.85
C TYR A 175 4.32 -6.56 -15.19
N ASN A 176 2.99 -6.50 -15.27
CA ASN A 176 2.27 -6.83 -16.49
C ASN A 176 1.21 -5.77 -16.84
N SER A 177 0.95 -4.80 -15.96
CA SER A 177 0.05 -3.68 -16.24
C SER A 177 0.62 -2.36 -15.69
N LYS A 178 -0.03 -1.26 -16.04
CA LYS A 178 0.29 0.10 -15.60
C LYS A 178 -1.00 0.81 -15.22
N VAL A 179 -1.04 1.37 -14.01
CA VAL A 179 -2.19 2.10 -13.47
C VAL A 179 -1.96 3.59 -13.57
N VAL A 180 -3.02 4.34 -13.88
CA VAL A 180 -3.07 5.80 -13.83
C VAL A 180 -4.06 6.20 -12.75
N VAL A 181 -3.61 6.95 -11.75
CA VAL A 181 -4.45 7.54 -10.69
C VAL A 181 -4.52 9.05 -10.88
N HIS A 182 -5.75 9.55 -11.06
CA HIS A 182 -6.01 10.97 -11.30
C HIS A 182 -6.16 11.76 -9.99
N GLU A 183 -5.94 13.07 -10.09
CA GLU A 183 -6.18 14.02 -9.00
C GLU A 183 -7.65 13.98 -8.52
N GLY A 184 -7.86 14.27 -7.23
CA GLY A 184 -9.21 14.39 -6.64
C GLY A 184 -9.68 13.20 -5.79
N SER A 185 -8.81 12.22 -5.52
CA SER A 185 -9.07 11.09 -4.61
C SER A 185 -8.17 11.11 -3.37
N GLN A 186 -8.58 10.42 -2.30
CA GLN A 186 -7.70 10.18 -1.16
C GLN A 186 -6.59 9.18 -1.51
N LEU A 187 -6.84 8.22 -2.40
CA LEU A 187 -5.80 7.37 -2.98
C LEU A 187 -4.70 8.22 -3.63
N TYR A 188 -5.06 9.18 -4.49
CA TYR A 188 -4.10 10.09 -5.10
C TYR A 188 -3.29 10.85 -4.05
N ASN A 189 -3.93 11.36 -3.00
CA ASN A 189 -3.23 12.07 -1.91
C ASN A 189 -2.25 11.15 -1.16
N ALA A 190 -2.62 9.89 -0.91
CA ALA A 190 -1.76 8.90 -0.28
C ALA A 190 -0.53 8.59 -1.15
N LEU A 191 -0.74 8.36 -2.46
CA LEU A 191 0.33 8.12 -3.42
C LEU A 191 1.23 9.33 -3.57
N ARG A 192 0.67 10.54 -3.71
CA ARG A 192 1.43 11.80 -3.80
C ARG A 192 2.29 12.02 -2.56
N TYR A 193 1.73 11.80 -1.37
CA TYR A 193 2.45 11.86 -0.10
C TYR A 193 3.62 10.88 -0.07
N LYS A 194 3.43 9.68 -0.62
CA LYS A 194 4.43 8.62 -0.62
C LYS A 194 5.53 8.81 -1.67
N LEU A 195 5.17 9.26 -2.86
CA LEU A 195 6.05 9.42 -4.02
C LEU A 195 6.72 10.79 -4.07
N ASN A 196 6.29 11.75 -3.24
CA ASN A 196 6.68 13.16 -3.34
C ASN A 196 6.41 13.77 -4.73
N GLN A 197 5.36 13.30 -5.41
CA GLN A 197 4.96 13.85 -6.70
C GLN A 197 4.38 15.26 -6.51
N LYS A 198 4.72 16.18 -7.41
CA LYS A 198 4.27 17.58 -7.30
C LYS A 198 2.90 17.77 -7.93
N GLU A 199 2.72 17.38 -9.18
CA GLU A 199 1.51 17.64 -9.97
C GLU A 199 1.28 16.49 -10.95
N GLY A 200 0.07 16.42 -11.49
CA GLY A 200 -0.33 15.53 -12.57
C GLY A 200 -0.62 14.12 -12.11
N ASP A 201 -1.08 13.31 -13.07
CA ASP A 201 -1.47 11.93 -12.84
C ASP A 201 -0.30 11.08 -12.31
N ILE A 202 -0.63 10.14 -11.43
CA ILE A 202 0.33 9.21 -10.87
C ILE A 202 0.26 7.91 -11.64
N GLU A 203 1.29 7.67 -12.45
CA GLU A 203 1.48 6.40 -13.15
C GLU A 203 2.52 5.52 -12.47
N TYR A 204 2.26 4.21 -12.40
CA TYR A 204 3.18 3.19 -11.89
C TYR A 204 2.81 1.80 -12.41
N ASN A 205 3.80 0.91 -12.43
CA ASN A 205 3.63 -0.47 -12.88
C ASN A 205 3.08 -1.34 -11.74
N VAL A 206 2.26 -2.32 -12.10
CA VAL A 206 1.59 -3.21 -11.16
C VAL A 206 1.59 -4.66 -11.66
N THR A 207 1.31 -5.58 -10.75
CA THR A 207 0.95 -6.97 -11.07
C THR A 207 -0.58 -7.08 -11.10
N CYS A 208 -1.14 -7.44 -12.24
CA CYS A 208 -2.58 -7.54 -12.47
C CYS A 208 -2.90 -8.93 -13.05
N LEU A 209 -3.62 -9.76 -12.29
CA LEU A 209 -3.93 -11.14 -12.65
C LEU A 209 -5.37 -11.43 -12.23
N HIS A 210 -6.33 -11.28 -13.14
CA HIS A 210 -7.75 -11.50 -12.88
C HIS A 210 -8.49 -11.78 -14.18
N HIS A 211 -9.52 -12.62 -14.12
CA HIS A 211 -10.38 -12.91 -15.27
C HIS A 211 -11.72 -12.16 -15.20
N GLN A 212 -11.98 -11.47 -14.09
CA GLN A 212 -13.15 -10.65 -13.89
C GLN A 212 -12.75 -9.21 -13.64
N HIS A 213 -13.61 -8.28 -14.00
CA HIS A 213 -13.40 -6.86 -13.73
C HIS A 213 -14.70 -6.19 -13.32
N VAL A 214 -14.56 -5.00 -12.74
CA VAL A 214 -15.70 -4.13 -12.43
C VAL A 214 -16.00 -3.27 -13.66
N GLN A 215 -17.24 -3.34 -14.13
CA GLN A 215 -17.72 -2.46 -15.19
C GLN A 215 -18.16 -1.13 -14.60
N GLU A 216 -17.55 -0.05 -15.07
CA GLU A 216 -17.90 1.30 -14.64
C GLU A 216 -19.32 1.68 -15.11
N ASP A 217 -20.16 2.13 -14.17
CA ASP A 217 -21.47 2.72 -14.45
C ASP A 217 -21.45 4.21 -14.04
N PRO A 218 -21.43 5.15 -15.01
CA PRO A 218 -21.44 6.59 -14.71
C PRO A 218 -22.66 7.08 -13.92
N GLN A 219 -23.76 6.32 -13.90
CA GLN A 219 -24.96 6.67 -13.13
C GLN A 219 -24.84 6.21 -11.68
N ASN A 220 -23.98 5.23 -11.39
CA ASN A 220 -23.78 4.70 -10.05
C ASN A 220 -22.68 5.47 -9.30
N THR A 221 -23.08 6.44 -8.48
CA THR A 221 -22.15 7.25 -7.68
C THR A 221 -21.80 6.65 -6.32
N SER A 222 -22.15 5.38 -6.08
CA SER A 222 -21.95 4.75 -4.77
C SER A 222 -20.50 4.39 -4.46
N LEU A 223 -19.65 4.27 -5.50
CA LEU A 223 -18.20 4.18 -5.43
C LEU A 223 -17.60 5.24 -6.36
N GLN A 224 -16.43 5.75 -6.00
CA GLN A 224 -15.63 6.60 -6.88
C GLN A 224 -14.55 5.74 -7.54
N VAL A 225 -14.51 5.70 -8.88
CA VAL A 225 -13.37 5.12 -9.62
C VAL A 225 -12.21 6.09 -9.55
N THR A 226 -11.09 5.66 -8.95
CA THR A 226 -9.93 6.52 -8.66
C THR A 226 -8.74 6.26 -9.56
N GLY A 227 -8.66 5.07 -10.16
CA GLY A 227 -7.56 4.70 -11.02
C GLY A 227 -7.99 3.70 -12.08
N ARG A 228 -7.32 3.76 -13.23
CA ARG A 228 -7.63 2.95 -14.40
C ARG A 228 -6.37 2.35 -15.00
N GLY A 229 -6.53 1.25 -15.70
CA GLY A 229 -5.47 0.68 -16.53
C GLY A 229 -5.10 1.69 -17.61
N LYS A 230 -3.80 1.90 -17.84
CA LYS A 230 -3.32 2.91 -18.79
C LYS A 230 -3.79 2.63 -20.22
N PHE A 231 -3.87 1.36 -20.58
CA PHE A 231 -4.02 0.95 -21.95
C PHE A 231 -5.46 0.51 -22.30
N ASP A 232 -6.12 -0.21 -21.40
CA ASP A 232 -7.49 -0.71 -21.57
C ASP A 232 -8.55 0.19 -20.90
N ARG A 233 -8.13 1.09 -20.01
CA ARG A 233 -8.98 1.96 -19.17
C ARG A 233 -9.92 1.19 -18.23
N MET A 234 -9.64 -0.09 -17.96
CA MET A 234 -10.40 -0.86 -16.98
C MET A 234 -10.24 -0.28 -15.58
N VAL A 235 -11.24 -0.51 -14.72
CA VAL A 235 -11.23 -0.03 -13.33
C VAL A 235 -10.15 -0.78 -12.55
N GLU A 236 -9.16 -0.03 -12.07
CA GLU A 236 -8.03 -0.60 -11.29
C GLU A 236 -8.10 -0.23 -9.82
N SER A 237 -8.77 0.89 -9.48
CA SER A 237 -9.03 1.22 -8.09
C SER A 237 -10.33 1.97 -7.89
N VAL A 238 -10.95 1.73 -6.74
CA VAL A 238 -12.18 2.37 -6.28
C VAL A 238 -12.03 2.83 -4.84
N GLU A 239 -12.72 3.90 -4.47
CA GLU A 239 -12.83 4.31 -3.07
C GLU A 239 -14.24 4.81 -2.72
N LYS A 240 -14.60 4.71 -1.45
CA LYS A 240 -15.83 5.26 -0.89
C LYS A 240 -15.59 5.72 0.52
N ARG A 241 -15.97 6.95 0.81
CA ARG A 241 -15.99 7.46 2.17
C ARG A 241 -17.14 6.82 2.95
N THR A 242 -16.83 6.05 3.99
CA THR A 242 -17.78 5.38 4.88
C THR A 242 -17.76 6.06 6.25
N GLY A 243 -18.16 7.35 6.29
CA GLY A 243 -18.06 8.17 7.50
C GLY A 243 -16.75 8.95 7.56
N ARG A 244 -15.92 8.70 8.58
CA ARG A 244 -14.59 9.31 8.75
C ARG A 244 -13.51 8.56 7.99
N PHE A 245 -13.72 7.28 7.70
CA PHE A 245 -12.75 6.42 7.00
C PHE A 245 -13.26 6.05 5.60
N TYR A 246 -12.41 5.34 4.84
CA TYR A 246 -12.70 4.89 3.49
C TYR A 246 -12.71 3.36 3.42
N THR A 247 -13.62 2.87 2.59
CA THR A 247 -13.48 1.61 1.88
C THR A 247 -12.67 1.87 0.61
N ILE A 248 -11.60 1.10 0.40
CA ILE A 248 -10.73 1.20 -0.78
C ILE A 248 -10.59 -0.18 -1.44
N GLY A 249 -10.54 -0.19 -2.76
CA GLY A 249 -10.39 -1.40 -3.55
C GLY A 249 -9.31 -1.26 -4.62
N PHE A 250 -8.51 -2.30 -4.82
CA PHE A 250 -7.53 -2.42 -5.91
C PHE A 250 -7.82 -3.68 -6.72
N GLN A 251 -7.87 -3.60 -8.04
CA GLN A 251 -8.01 -4.77 -8.91
C GLN A 251 -6.66 -5.49 -9.07
N HIS A 252 -5.56 -4.72 -9.14
CA HIS A 252 -4.18 -5.20 -9.12
C HIS A 252 -3.69 -5.60 -7.71
N HIS A 253 -2.51 -6.23 -7.66
CA HIS A 253 -1.90 -6.83 -6.48
C HIS A 253 -0.67 -6.05 -5.96
N PRO A 254 -0.84 -5.01 -5.12
CA PRO A 254 0.30 -4.33 -4.49
C PRO A 254 1.18 -5.26 -3.64
N GLU A 255 0.60 -6.32 -3.09
CA GLU A 255 1.30 -7.35 -2.31
C GLU A 255 2.33 -8.12 -3.13
N ALA A 256 2.04 -8.39 -4.41
CA ALA A 256 2.96 -9.08 -5.32
C ALA A 256 4.16 -8.18 -5.64
N VAL A 257 3.92 -6.89 -5.88
CA VAL A 257 4.99 -5.89 -6.09
C VAL A 257 5.87 -5.78 -4.85
N LEU A 258 5.28 -5.78 -3.65
CA LEU A 258 6.02 -5.72 -2.39
C LEU A 258 6.93 -6.94 -2.19
N SER A 259 6.41 -8.15 -2.41
CA SER A 259 7.17 -9.39 -2.27
C SER A 259 8.30 -9.47 -3.28
N SER A 260 7.99 -9.28 -4.57
CA SER A 260 8.98 -9.39 -5.64
C SER A 260 10.11 -8.36 -5.48
N CYS A 261 9.79 -7.14 -5.06
CA CYS A 261 10.80 -6.13 -4.72
C CYS A 261 11.62 -6.44 -3.45
N ALA A 262 11.11 -7.25 -2.53
CA ALA A 262 11.86 -7.74 -1.38
C ALA A 262 12.81 -8.85 -1.80
N GLU A 263 12.31 -9.85 -2.53
CA GLU A 263 13.10 -10.98 -3.07
C GLU A 263 14.22 -10.50 -4.00
N ALA A 264 13.93 -9.60 -4.95
CA ALA A 264 14.93 -9.02 -5.83
C ALA A 264 16.01 -8.23 -5.07
N ARG A 265 15.68 -7.65 -3.91
CA ARG A 265 16.65 -6.98 -3.05
C ARG A 265 17.55 -8.00 -2.35
N GLU A 266 16.96 -9.05 -1.78
CA GLU A 266 17.69 -10.12 -1.09
C GLU A 266 18.65 -10.83 -2.04
N GLN A 267 18.21 -11.14 -3.26
CA GLN A 267 19.07 -11.73 -4.29
C GLN A 267 20.26 -10.82 -4.61
N LYS A 268 20.03 -9.52 -4.85
CA LYS A 268 21.12 -8.55 -5.11
C LYS A 268 22.10 -8.45 -3.94
N ILE A 269 21.62 -8.52 -2.70
CA ILE A 269 22.48 -8.53 -1.51
C ILE A 269 23.32 -9.81 -1.47
N SER A 270 22.72 -10.97 -1.76
CA SER A 270 23.43 -12.25 -1.82
C SER A 270 24.53 -12.27 -2.89
N GLU A 271 24.22 -11.77 -4.10
CA GLU A 271 25.18 -11.63 -5.20
C GLU A 271 26.33 -10.69 -4.84
N LEU A 272 26.04 -9.55 -4.21
CA LEU A 272 27.06 -8.61 -3.73
C LEU A 272 27.97 -9.24 -2.67
N ASN A 273 27.40 -10.00 -1.73
CA ASN A 273 28.18 -10.68 -0.69
C ASN A 273 29.08 -11.77 -1.28
N THR A 274 28.58 -12.53 -2.26
CA THR A 274 29.35 -13.55 -2.97
C THR A 274 30.52 -12.91 -3.71
N LYS A 275 30.26 -11.85 -4.49
CA LYS A 275 31.29 -11.11 -5.21
C LYS A 275 32.33 -10.50 -4.27
N TYR A 276 31.90 -9.93 -3.14
CA TYR A 276 32.82 -9.41 -2.13
C TYR A 276 33.73 -10.52 -1.58
N TYR A 277 33.18 -11.70 -1.27
CA TYR A 277 33.96 -12.82 -0.78
C TYR A 277 35.01 -13.29 -1.80
N ASP A 278 34.63 -13.40 -3.07
CA ASP A 278 35.56 -13.75 -4.16
C ASP A 278 36.67 -12.70 -4.33
N GLU A 279 36.32 -11.40 -4.25
CA GLU A 279 37.29 -10.30 -4.29
C GLU A 279 38.25 -10.33 -3.07
N GLN A 280 37.78 -10.69 -1.88
CA GLN A 280 38.65 -10.85 -0.69
C GLN A 280 39.63 -12.01 -0.85
N ILE A 281 39.22 -13.14 -1.44
CA ILE A 281 40.13 -14.27 -1.70
C ILE A 281 41.24 -13.86 -2.68
N GLY A 282 40.89 -13.07 -3.71
CA GLY A 282 41.86 -12.57 -4.69
C GLY A 282 42.85 -11.53 -4.16
N VAL A 283 42.57 -10.92 -3.01
CA VAL A 283 43.44 -9.91 -2.39
C VAL A 283 44.31 -10.57 -1.34
N ASN A 284 45.63 -10.56 -1.55
CA ASN A 284 46.57 -10.93 -0.49
C ASN A 284 46.62 -9.80 0.55
N HIS A 285 45.70 -9.85 1.53
CA HIS A 285 45.55 -8.89 2.61
C HIS A 285 46.83 -8.65 3.42
N PHE A 286 47.78 -9.59 3.36
CA PHE A 286 49.06 -9.46 4.06
C PHE A 286 50.04 -8.55 3.31
N SER A 287 49.94 -8.46 1.99
CA SER A 287 50.84 -7.65 1.15
C SER A 287 50.25 -6.31 0.71
N ASP A 288 48.93 -6.14 0.75
CA ASP A 288 48.27 -4.88 0.34
C ASP A 288 47.01 -4.55 1.19
N PRO A 289 47.19 -3.94 2.36
CA PRO A 289 46.08 -3.59 3.25
C PRO A 289 45.20 -2.45 2.68
N GLU A 290 45.74 -1.58 1.82
CA GLU A 290 44.98 -0.49 1.20
C GLU A 290 43.95 -1.04 0.23
N VAL A 291 44.34 -2.01 -0.61
CA VAL A 291 43.40 -2.70 -1.52
C VAL A 291 42.29 -3.39 -0.75
N GLY A 292 42.61 -4.10 0.35
CA GLY A 292 41.61 -4.74 1.19
C GLY A 292 40.59 -3.76 1.77
N TYR A 293 41.05 -2.60 2.28
CA TYR A 293 40.18 -1.54 2.78
C TYR A 293 39.30 -0.93 1.68
N HIS A 294 39.85 -0.70 0.49
CA HIS A 294 39.09 -0.20 -0.65
C HIS A 294 37.96 -1.14 -1.07
N VAL A 295 38.22 -2.46 -1.14
CA VAL A 295 37.20 -3.47 -1.47
C VAL A 295 36.06 -3.46 -0.44
N LEU A 296 36.38 -3.43 0.86
CA LEU A 296 35.37 -3.34 1.92
C LEU A 296 34.50 -2.08 1.77
N ARG A 297 35.12 -0.91 1.58
CA ARG A 297 34.39 0.36 1.42
C ARG A 297 33.50 0.37 0.19
N GLN A 298 33.94 -0.22 -0.92
CA GLN A 298 33.11 -0.36 -2.12
C GLN A 298 31.92 -1.29 -1.89
N HIS A 299 32.12 -2.42 -1.20
CA HIS A 299 31.02 -3.31 -0.80
C HIS A 299 30.00 -2.57 0.08
N GLU A 300 30.44 -1.95 1.17
CA GLU A 300 29.55 -1.19 2.07
C GLU A 300 28.73 -0.13 1.32
N LYS A 301 29.35 0.55 0.35
CA LYS A 301 28.68 1.54 -0.49
C LYS A 301 27.59 0.88 -1.35
N ARG A 302 27.90 -0.19 -2.08
CA ARG A 302 26.94 -0.92 -2.92
C ARG A 302 25.80 -1.52 -2.10
N LEU A 303 26.11 -2.10 -0.94
CA LEU A 303 25.12 -2.64 -0.02
C LEU A 303 24.13 -1.56 0.45
N ARG A 304 24.64 -0.37 0.79
CA ARG A 304 23.81 0.80 1.14
C ARG A 304 22.95 1.26 -0.03
N GLU A 305 23.48 1.28 -1.24
CA GLU A 305 22.73 1.66 -2.45
C GLU A 305 21.57 0.71 -2.71
N VAL A 306 21.80 -0.61 -2.70
CA VAL A 306 20.75 -1.63 -2.87
C VAL A 306 19.71 -1.57 -1.75
N THR A 307 20.14 -1.42 -0.49
CA THR A 307 19.23 -1.35 0.67
C THR A 307 18.37 -0.08 0.65
N ARG A 308 18.94 1.05 0.19
CA ARG A 308 18.24 2.35 0.13
C ARG A 308 17.46 2.57 -1.16
N ALA A 309 17.60 1.69 -2.15
CA ALA A 309 16.84 1.78 -3.39
C ALA A 309 15.34 1.78 -3.09
N LYS A 310 14.65 2.77 -3.64
CA LYS A 310 13.20 2.96 -3.53
C LYS A 310 12.62 3.04 -4.93
N PRO A 311 12.46 1.90 -5.63
CA PRO A 311 11.75 1.88 -6.91
C PRO A 311 10.40 2.56 -6.77
N ARG A 312 9.99 3.28 -7.82
CA ARG A 312 8.73 4.04 -7.84
C ARG A 312 7.54 3.13 -7.55
N ASP A 313 7.48 1.98 -8.22
CA ASP A 313 6.40 1.00 -8.10
C ASP A 313 6.32 0.41 -6.68
N LEU A 314 7.49 0.11 -6.07
CA LEU A 314 7.56 -0.26 -4.65
C LEU A 314 7.02 0.84 -3.73
N GLN A 315 7.30 2.11 -4.03
CA GLN A 315 6.75 3.21 -3.22
C GLN A 315 5.25 3.37 -3.44
N ALA A 316 4.75 3.18 -4.66
CA ALA A 316 3.33 3.22 -4.98
C ALA A 316 2.56 2.12 -4.23
N ALA A 317 3.00 0.86 -4.29
CA ALA A 317 2.42 -0.24 -3.53
C ALA A 317 2.43 0.01 -2.00
N LYS A 318 3.52 0.61 -1.48
CA LYS A 318 3.58 1.06 -0.07
C LYS A 318 2.64 2.24 0.22
N GLY A 319 2.29 3.04 -0.78
CA GLY A 319 1.32 4.14 -0.70
C GLY A 319 -0.09 3.61 -0.63
N GLU A 320 -0.43 2.62 -1.45
CA GLU A 320 -1.73 1.94 -1.50
C GLU A 320 -2.04 1.22 -0.19
N LEU A 321 -1.20 0.26 0.23
CA LEU A 321 -1.37 -0.37 1.54
C LEU A 321 -1.12 0.61 2.69
N GLY A 322 -0.35 1.67 2.44
CA GLY A 322 -0.13 2.80 3.34
C GLY A 322 -1.41 3.58 3.62
N PHE A 323 -2.28 3.73 2.63
CA PHE A 323 -3.56 4.39 2.75
C PHE A 323 -4.44 3.63 3.75
N PHE A 324 -4.67 2.33 3.51
CA PHE A 324 -5.43 1.49 4.43
C PHE A 324 -4.82 1.46 5.84
N SER A 325 -3.53 1.12 5.95
CA SER A 325 -2.88 0.98 7.27
C SER A 325 -2.87 2.28 8.09
N SER A 326 -2.77 3.44 7.45
CA SER A 326 -2.84 4.72 8.16
C SER A 326 -4.26 5.00 8.69
N GLN A 327 -5.29 4.63 7.92
CA GLN A 327 -6.68 4.73 8.36
C GLN A 327 -6.96 3.84 9.57
N VAL A 328 -6.50 2.58 9.55
CA VAL A 328 -6.65 1.65 10.67
C VAL A 328 -6.00 2.21 11.94
N LYS A 329 -4.79 2.78 11.81
CA LYS A 329 -4.09 3.42 12.94
C LYS A 329 -4.87 4.60 13.50
N LYS A 330 -5.40 5.47 12.64
CA LYS A 330 -6.25 6.59 13.05
C LYS A 330 -7.52 6.10 13.73
N HIS A 331 -8.19 5.08 13.17
CA HIS A 331 -9.40 4.50 13.74
C HIS A 331 -9.16 3.84 15.10
N TYR A 332 -8.00 3.24 15.32
CA TYR A 332 -7.59 2.78 16.65
C TYR A 332 -7.42 3.94 17.64
N LEU A 333 -6.70 4.98 17.23
CA LEU A 333 -6.39 6.14 18.07
C LEU A 333 -7.61 6.99 18.46
N THR A 334 -8.76 6.86 17.80
CA THR A 334 -9.97 7.60 18.21
C THR A 334 -10.43 7.23 19.61
N ASP A 335 -10.16 5.99 20.03
CA ASP A 335 -10.67 5.43 21.29
C ASP A 335 -9.54 4.99 22.22
N ALA A 336 -8.29 5.02 21.74
CA ALA A 336 -7.13 4.69 22.55
C ALA A 336 -7.00 5.68 23.72
N PRO A 337 -6.69 5.21 24.95
CA PRO A 337 -6.43 6.09 26.08
C PRO A 337 -5.37 7.12 25.70
N LYS A 338 -5.70 8.41 25.86
CA LYS A 338 -4.72 9.48 25.63
C LYS A 338 -3.70 9.42 26.75
N VAL A 339 -2.44 9.20 26.40
CA VAL A 339 -1.34 9.32 27.35
C VAL A 339 -1.28 10.79 27.77
N ASP A 340 -1.46 11.08 29.05
CA ASP A 340 -1.38 12.44 29.57
C ASP A 340 0.09 12.89 29.52
N THR A 341 0.47 13.56 28.44
CA THR A 341 1.85 13.99 28.19
C THR A 341 2.32 15.05 29.18
N LYS A 342 1.42 15.71 29.91
CA LYS A 342 1.77 16.72 30.93
C LYS A 342 2.52 16.14 32.12
N ALA A 343 2.31 14.86 32.47
CA ALA A 343 2.96 14.28 33.64
C ALA A 343 4.48 14.04 33.44
N LYS A 344 4.99 14.02 32.21
CA LYS A 344 6.41 13.74 31.94
C LYS A 344 7.32 14.97 31.97
N ASP A 345 6.80 16.18 31.76
CA ASP A 345 7.60 17.40 31.84
C ASP A 345 7.87 17.82 33.30
N ASP A 346 6.95 17.53 34.22
CA ASP A 346 7.12 17.88 35.64
C ASP A 346 8.16 17.00 36.37
N ASP A 347 8.25 15.71 36.03
CA ASP A 347 9.26 14.80 36.61
C ASP A 347 10.69 15.13 36.14
N TYR A 348 10.85 15.71 34.95
CA TYR A 348 12.17 16.09 34.44
C TYR A 348 12.75 17.32 35.17
N TYR A 349 11.89 18.20 35.70
CA TYR A 349 12.34 19.35 36.51
C TYR A 349 12.56 19.00 37.99
N ALA A 350 11.88 17.97 38.51
CA ALA A 350 12.06 17.53 39.90
C ALA A 350 13.48 16.98 40.18
N TYR A 351 14.13 16.37 39.18
CA TYR A 351 15.48 15.80 39.31
C TYR A 351 16.65 16.80 39.18
N PHE A 352 16.39 18.05 38.81
CA PHE A 352 17.43 19.10 38.72
C PHE A 352 17.39 20.13 39.86
N CYS A 353 16.50 19.92 40.84
CA CYS A 353 16.37 20.80 42.01
C CYS A 353 16.64 20.10 43.35
N SER A 354 17.30 18.93 43.36
CA SER A 354 17.74 18.25 44.58
C SER A 354 19.25 18.24 44.74
#